data_AF-A0A7S4MGY1-F1
#
_entry.id   AF-A0A7S4MGY1-F1
#
_cell.length_a   1.000
_cell.length_b   1.000
_cell.length_c   1.000
_cell.angle_alpha   90.00
_cell.angle_beta   90.00
_cell.angle_gamma   90.00
#
_symmetry.space_group_name_H-M   'P 1'
#
loop_
_entity.id
_entity.type
_entity.pdbx_description
1 polymer ?
#
loop_
_entity_poly.entity_id
_entity_poly.type
_entity_poly.pdbx_seq_one_letter_code
_entity_poly.pdbx_strand_id
1 'polypeptide(L)'
;MSSIPSLPVECLAEAGVYLGRLRAALDGLEESDPSAVRAATRYHAWDGRNALDLRKFVTCIKDEGRRGLVTSVLDCFERTFPKNGEHKPSPLPEGVVMGDFNDANILVDDELRISGVIDFGDSTYSWRVLDVSVAMAYAMISSYGKSGRSLSAAAALLRGVHSVYPLTSSERKHLLLLVSCRLACSVTLGAYSYQQDPGNEYLLLHAEPAWKALELVWGRARRKDTISGAIDRLFDAACDGAKGGNDETVIECSDIAIPDPDVVDLLSDVREAKKDPQSSLSCADQKTASPPAKKRKTEDDNERSAITFVTGNKKKLEEVVRILDTASAAKKESPSSDSSPSRHLPFKITNCKIDLPELQGDDPVVIAREKCALAAAKIGGPVITEDTSLCFTALKSLPGPYIKWFLDRLGLGGLNDMIQFSEDKSAYAQTVVAFCPGPG
;
A
#
# COMPACT_ATOMS: atom_id res chain seq x y z
N MET A 1 10.43 19.17 8.34
CA MET A 1 10.23 17.84 7.74
C MET A 1 11.13 16.88 8.48
N SER A 2 10.60 16.17 9.48
CA SER A 2 11.29 15.01 10.07
C SER A 2 11.40 13.93 8.99
N SER A 3 12.62 13.53 8.67
CA SER A 3 12.93 12.46 7.73
C SER A 3 12.19 11.20 8.15
N ILE A 4 11.18 10.79 7.39
CA ILE A 4 10.65 9.43 7.48
C ILE A 4 11.85 8.50 7.24
N PRO A 5 12.21 7.61 8.18
CA PRO A 5 13.29 6.67 7.97
C PRO A 5 13.04 5.89 6.68
N SER A 6 14.08 5.66 5.87
CA SER A 6 13.95 4.76 4.73
C SER A 6 13.48 3.41 5.24
N LEU A 7 12.31 2.95 4.79
CA LEU A 7 11.79 1.65 5.19
C LEU A 7 12.79 0.55 4.79
N PRO A 8 13.02 -0.44 5.67
CA PRO A 8 13.89 -1.56 5.38
C PRO A 8 13.35 -2.39 4.20
N VAL A 9 14.23 -3.13 3.55
CA VAL A 9 13.86 -3.96 2.38
C VAL A 9 12.86 -5.06 2.76
N GLU A 10 12.91 -5.48 4.02
CA GLU A 10 12.01 -6.45 4.63
C GLU A 10 10.54 -6.00 4.58
N CYS A 11 10.25 -4.69 4.61
CA CYS A 11 8.88 -4.18 4.42
C CYS A 11 8.31 -4.53 3.03
N LEU A 12 9.17 -4.58 2.00
CA LEU A 12 8.75 -5.01 0.66
C LEU A 12 8.50 -6.52 0.61
N ALA A 13 9.27 -7.31 1.37
CA ALA A 13 9.01 -8.73 1.52
C ALA A 13 7.70 -8.99 2.28
N GLU A 14 7.41 -8.23 3.34
CA GLU A 14 6.12 -8.27 4.03
C GLU A 14 4.96 -7.90 3.09
N ALA A 15 5.14 -6.92 2.21
CA ALA A 15 4.17 -6.61 1.15
C ALA A 15 3.96 -7.79 0.19
N GLY A 16 5.04 -8.48 -0.16
CA GLY A 16 4.96 -9.72 -0.92
C GLY A 16 4.18 -10.82 -0.19
N VAL A 17 4.42 -11.02 1.11
CA VAL A 17 3.67 -12.00 1.93
C VAL A 17 2.18 -11.69 1.90
N TYR A 18 1.82 -10.44 2.14
CA TYR A 18 0.43 -10.00 2.10
C TYR A 18 -0.19 -10.27 0.72
N LEU A 19 0.50 -9.92 -0.37
CA LEU A 19 0.03 -10.20 -1.72
C LEU A 19 -0.13 -11.70 -1.98
N GLY A 20 0.79 -12.54 -1.48
CA GLY A 20 0.67 -14.00 -1.55
C GLY A 20 -0.58 -14.52 -0.83
N ARG A 21 -0.87 -14.02 0.37
CA ARG A 21 -2.11 -14.35 1.11
C ARG A 21 -3.36 -13.87 0.38
N LEU A 22 -3.34 -12.65 -0.17
CA LEU A 22 -4.44 -12.10 -0.98
C LEU A 22 -4.69 -12.99 -2.21
N ARG A 23 -3.63 -13.44 -2.88
CA ARG A 23 -3.72 -14.31 -4.05
C ARG A 23 -4.38 -15.65 -3.71
N ALA A 24 -3.96 -16.28 -2.61
CA ALA A 24 -4.60 -17.50 -2.09
C ALA A 24 -6.07 -17.28 -1.74
N ALA A 25 -6.42 -16.12 -1.14
CA ALA A 25 -7.80 -15.78 -0.81
C ALA A 25 -8.67 -15.55 -2.06
N LEU A 26 -8.13 -14.90 -3.08
CA LEU A 26 -8.82 -14.69 -4.36
C LEU A 26 -9.05 -16.02 -5.10
N ASP A 27 -8.08 -16.94 -5.06
CA ASP A 27 -8.28 -18.30 -5.60
C ASP A 27 -9.40 -19.05 -4.84
N GLY A 28 -9.43 -18.95 -3.51
CA GLY A 28 -10.51 -19.51 -2.70
C GLY A 28 -11.88 -18.85 -2.94
N LEU A 29 -11.92 -17.56 -3.27
CA LEU A 29 -13.14 -16.86 -3.68
C LEU A 29 -13.70 -17.43 -4.99
N GLU A 30 -12.83 -17.77 -5.95
CA GLU A 30 -13.25 -18.40 -7.22
C GLU A 30 -13.87 -19.78 -6.99
N GLU A 31 -13.28 -20.57 -6.09
CA GLU A 31 -13.77 -21.89 -5.74
C GLU A 31 -15.10 -21.84 -4.99
N SER A 32 -15.28 -20.86 -4.10
CA SER A 32 -16.47 -20.73 -3.24
C SER A 32 -17.61 -19.95 -3.89
N ASP A 33 -17.31 -19.01 -4.79
CA ASP A 33 -18.31 -18.20 -5.50
C ASP A 33 -17.96 -18.02 -6.99
N PRO A 34 -18.42 -18.92 -7.86
CA PRO A 34 -18.23 -18.79 -9.30
C PRO A 34 -18.86 -17.53 -9.92
N SER A 35 -19.72 -16.80 -9.19
CA SER A 35 -20.24 -15.51 -9.65
C SER A 35 -19.20 -14.39 -9.55
N ALA A 36 -18.22 -14.51 -8.65
CA ALA A 36 -17.09 -13.57 -8.54
C ALA A 36 -16.25 -13.58 -9.83
N VAL A 37 -16.00 -14.76 -10.41
CA VAL A 37 -15.31 -14.87 -11.71
C VAL A 37 -16.09 -14.14 -12.81
N ARG A 38 -17.42 -14.32 -12.87
CA ARG A 38 -18.26 -13.62 -13.84
C ARG A 38 -18.24 -12.10 -13.64
N ALA A 39 -18.28 -11.63 -12.40
CA ALA A 39 -18.20 -10.20 -12.08
C ALA A 39 -16.83 -9.59 -12.45
N ALA A 40 -15.76 -10.37 -12.32
CA ALA A 40 -14.41 -9.98 -12.71
C ALA A 40 -14.16 -10.15 -14.22
N THR A 41 -15.03 -10.85 -14.95
CA THR A 41 -14.86 -11.08 -16.39
C THR A 41 -15.32 -9.86 -17.17
N ARG A 42 -14.37 -8.98 -17.48
CA ARG A 42 -14.55 -7.83 -18.37
C ARG A 42 -13.27 -7.56 -19.12
N TYR A 43 -13.38 -6.96 -20.29
CA TYR A 43 -12.20 -6.41 -20.94
C TYR A 43 -11.72 -5.19 -20.14
N HIS A 44 -10.46 -5.23 -19.71
CA HIS A 44 -9.82 -4.12 -19.04
C HIS A 44 -8.58 -3.70 -19.83
N ALA A 45 -8.55 -2.45 -20.30
CA ALA A 45 -7.47 -1.96 -21.16
C ALA A 45 -6.10 -1.98 -20.46
N TRP A 46 -6.10 -1.91 -19.12
CA TRP A 46 -4.89 -1.87 -18.29
C TRP A 46 -4.47 -3.23 -17.75
N ASP A 47 -5.23 -4.29 -18.04
CA ASP A 47 -4.81 -5.65 -17.76
C ASP A 47 -3.52 -5.97 -18.54
N GLY A 48 -2.50 -6.47 -17.83
CA GLY A 48 -1.21 -6.82 -18.45
C GLY A 48 -1.31 -7.90 -19.53
N ARG A 49 -2.37 -8.71 -19.53
CA ARG A 49 -2.69 -9.63 -20.64
C ARG A 49 -2.97 -8.89 -21.95
N ASN A 50 -3.46 -7.66 -21.86
CA ASN A 50 -3.79 -6.79 -22.98
C ASN A 50 -2.64 -5.80 -23.31
N ALA A 51 -1.39 -6.07 -22.88
CA ALA A 51 -0.26 -5.16 -23.05
C ALA A 51 -0.06 -4.61 -24.49
N LEU A 52 -0.45 -5.36 -25.53
CA LEU A 52 -0.36 -4.91 -26.92
C LEU A 52 -1.27 -3.71 -27.25
N ASP A 53 -2.30 -3.44 -26.45
CA ASP A 53 -3.13 -2.24 -26.61
C ASP A 53 -2.33 -0.95 -26.40
N LEU A 54 -1.20 -1.02 -25.69
CA LEU A 54 -0.26 0.10 -25.55
C LEU A 54 0.28 0.61 -26.88
N ARG A 55 0.32 -0.21 -27.95
CA ARG A 55 0.79 0.22 -29.27
C ARG A 55 0.05 1.46 -29.78
N LYS A 56 -1.22 1.65 -29.38
CA LYS A 56 -2.04 2.82 -29.72
C LYS A 56 -1.49 4.13 -29.17
N PHE A 57 -0.70 4.07 -28.10
CA PHE A 57 -0.21 5.22 -27.33
C PHE A 57 1.32 5.40 -27.41
N VAL A 58 2.06 4.44 -28.00
CA VAL A 58 3.53 4.50 -28.10
C VAL A 58 4.03 5.77 -28.82
N THR A 59 3.24 6.30 -29.76
CA THR A 59 3.57 7.54 -30.50
C THR A 59 3.57 8.79 -29.61
N CYS A 60 2.97 8.74 -28.42
CA CYS A 60 3.02 9.83 -27.44
C CYS A 60 4.42 10.00 -26.82
N ILE A 61 5.27 8.96 -26.90
CA ILE A 61 6.66 9.02 -26.45
C ILE A 61 7.50 9.73 -27.53
N LYS A 62 7.92 10.96 -27.22
CA LYS A 62 8.69 11.81 -28.14
C LYS A 62 10.12 11.32 -28.38
N ASP A 63 10.79 10.86 -27.32
CA ASP A 63 12.15 10.35 -27.41
C ASP A 63 12.19 9.03 -28.19
N GLU A 64 12.97 9.00 -29.28
CA GLU A 64 12.98 7.86 -30.19
C GLU A 64 13.59 6.60 -29.57
N GLY A 65 14.58 6.76 -28.70
CA GLY A 65 15.24 5.65 -28.02
C GLY A 65 14.31 4.97 -27.02
N ARG A 66 13.64 5.75 -26.17
CA ARG A 66 12.62 5.31 -25.22
C ARG A 66 11.40 4.72 -25.92
N ARG A 67 10.98 5.30 -27.05
CA ARG A 67 9.92 4.74 -27.90
C ARG A 67 10.32 3.38 -28.48
N GLY A 68 11.55 3.25 -28.98
CA GLY A 68 12.12 1.99 -29.46
C GLY A 68 12.22 0.93 -28.35
N LEU A 69 12.58 1.35 -27.13
CA LEU A 69 12.64 0.48 -25.95
C LEU A 69 11.27 -0.13 -25.65
N VAL A 70 10.23 0.70 -25.48
CA VAL A 70 8.85 0.24 -25.24
C VAL A 70 8.36 -0.66 -26.37
N THR A 71 8.59 -0.28 -27.62
CA THR A 71 8.19 -1.09 -28.78
C THR A 71 8.83 -2.48 -28.72
N SER A 72 10.11 -2.57 -28.37
CA SER A 72 10.80 -3.86 -28.27
C SER A 72 10.30 -4.76 -27.14
N VAL A 73 9.78 -4.19 -26.04
CA VAL A 73 9.07 -4.94 -24.98
C VAL A 73 7.80 -5.56 -25.55
N LEU A 74 6.99 -4.75 -26.23
CA LEU A 74 5.73 -5.19 -26.83
C LEU A 74 5.95 -6.24 -27.93
N ASP A 75 6.98 -6.08 -28.76
CA ASP A 75 7.36 -7.07 -29.77
C ASP A 75 7.81 -8.40 -29.14
N CYS A 76 8.46 -8.36 -27.96
CA CYS A 76 8.77 -9.57 -27.22
C CYS A 76 7.53 -10.21 -26.62
N PHE A 77 6.64 -9.41 -26.02
CA PHE A 77 5.37 -9.88 -25.50
C PHE A 77 4.54 -10.57 -26.57
N GLU A 78 4.41 -9.97 -27.76
CA GLU A 78 3.65 -10.54 -28.88
C GLU A 78 4.22 -11.88 -29.36
N ARG A 79 5.55 -12.02 -29.42
CA ARG A 79 6.19 -13.29 -29.78
C ARG A 79 6.03 -14.36 -28.70
N THR A 80 6.04 -13.98 -27.43
CA THR A 80 5.91 -14.91 -26.31
C THR A 80 4.46 -15.34 -26.09
N PHE A 81 3.51 -14.42 -26.25
CA PHE A 81 2.08 -14.61 -26.05
C PHE A 81 1.28 -14.22 -27.32
N PRO A 82 1.46 -14.94 -28.44
CA PRO A 82 0.74 -14.64 -29.66
C PRO A 82 -0.77 -14.75 -29.45
N LYS A 83 -1.53 -13.82 -30.04
CA LYS A 83 -3.00 -13.93 -30.16
C LYS A 83 -3.29 -15.10 -31.09
N ASN A 84 -3.33 -16.31 -30.54
CA ASN A 84 -3.46 -17.52 -31.35
C ASN A 84 -4.78 -17.52 -32.12
N GLY A 85 -4.70 -17.75 -33.42
CA GLY A 85 -5.82 -18.18 -34.26
C GLY A 85 -6.20 -19.64 -34.08
N GLU A 86 -5.54 -20.39 -33.17
CA GLU A 86 -5.83 -21.80 -32.89
C GLU A 86 -5.64 -22.10 -31.39
N HIS A 87 -6.55 -22.91 -30.84
CA HIS A 87 -6.80 -23.21 -29.42
C HIS A 87 -5.61 -23.75 -28.58
N LYS A 88 -4.50 -23.01 -28.44
CA LYS A 88 -3.50 -23.33 -27.43
C LYS A 88 -3.76 -22.49 -26.17
N PRO A 89 -4.19 -23.11 -25.05
CA PRO A 89 -4.41 -22.39 -23.81
C PRO A 89 -3.09 -21.76 -23.32
N SER A 90 -3.20 -20.60 -22.67
CA SER A 90 -2.05 -19.91 -22.08
C SER A 90 -1.32 -20.86 -21.11
N PRO A 91 0.02 -20.86 -21.08
CA PRO A 91 0.78 -21.64 -20.11
C PRO A 91 0.78 -21.00 -18.71
N LEU A 92 0.08 -19.88 -18.52
CA LEU A 92 0.00 -19.15 -17.26
C LEU A 92 -1.36 -19.41 -16.59
N PRO A 93 -1.38 -19.79 -15.29
CA PRO A 93 -2.62 -19.93 -14.53
C PRO A 93 -3.46 -18.65 -14.54
N GLU A 94 -4.78 -18.81 -14.61
CA GLU A 94 -5.75 -17.72 -14.65
C GLU A 94 -6.52 -17.60 -13.34
N GLY A 95 -6.92 -16.40 -12.98
CA GLY A 95 -7.72 -16.09 -11.78
C GLY A 95 -8.11 -14.62 -11.73
N VAL A 96 -8.95 -14.26 -10.77
CA VAL A 96 -9.33 -12.88 -10.45
C VAL A 96 -8.12 -12.17 -9.88
N VAL A 97 -7.51 -11.24 -10.61
CA VAL A 97 -6.40 -10.41 -10.15
C VAL A 97 -6.90 -9.11 -9.54
N MET A 98 -6.18 -8.57 -8.55
CA MET A 98 -6.47 -7.26 -7.98
C MET A 98 -6.16 -6.15 -9.01
N GLY A 99 -5.03 -6.29 -9.72
CA GLY A 99 -4.68 -5.48 -10.89
C GLY A 99 -3.87 -4.23 -10.61
N ASP A 100 -3.79 -3.75 -9.36
CA ASP A 100 -3.11 -2.49 -9.02
C ASP A 100 -2.46 -2.46 -7.62
N PHE A 101 -1.71 -3.51 -7.26
CA PHE A 101 -1.03 -3.58 -5.97
C PHE A 101 0.19 -2.64 -5.95
N ASN A 102 0.05 -1.47 -5.33
CA ASN A 102 1.07 -0.42 -5.25
C ASN A 102 1.05 0.30 -3.89
N ASP A 103 2.05 1.14 -3.62
CA ASP A 103 2.24 1.83 -2.34
C ASP A 103 1.12 2.82 -1.98
N ALA A 104 0.33 3.31 -2.94
CA ALA A 104 -0.85 4.12 -2.67
C ALA A 104 -2.08 3.28 -2.24
N ASN A 105 -2.11 2.00 -2.61
CA ASN A 105 -3.22 1.08 -2.34
C ASN A 105 -2.97 0.13 -1.16
N ILE A 106 -1.79 0.21 -0.52
CA ILE A 106 -1.43 -0.57 0.65
C ILE A 106 -1.69 0.26 1.92
N LEU A 107 -2.46 -0.31 2.84
CA LEU A 107 -2.68 0.24 4.18
C LEU A 107 -1.69 -0.38 5.16
N VAL A 108 -1.12 0.47 6.03
CA VAL A 108 -0.25 0.04 7.12
C VAL A 108 -0.86 0.40 8.47
N ASP A 109 -0.57 -0.39 9.50
CA ASP A 109 -0.91 -0.10 10.90
C ASP A 109 0.11 0.86 11.56
N ASP A 110 -0.11 1.16 12.84
CA ASP A 110 0.76 2.04 13.63
C ASP A 110 2.18 1.47 13.82
N GLU A 111 2.35 0.16 13.63
CA GLU A 111 3.64 -0.53 13.66
C GLU A 111 4.29 -0.64 12.26
N LEU A 112 3.74 0.06 11.25
CA LEU A 112 4.15 0.03 9.84
C LEU A 112 4.00 -1.34 9.17
N ARG A 113 3.20 -2.23 9.74
CA ARG A 113 2.88 -3.53 9.14
C ARG A 113 1.67 -3.40 8.24
N ILE A 114 1.62 -4.20 7.19
CA ILE A 114 0.54 -4.13 6.22
C ILE A 114 -0.75 -4.69 6.82
N SER A 115 -1.77 -3.85 6.88
CA SER A 115 -3.06 -4.13 7.50
C SER A 115 -4.19 -4.34 6.50
N GLY A 116 -4.00 -3.91 5.25
CA GLY A 116 -5.03 -4.00 4.23
C GLY A 116 -4.56 -3.58 2.84
N VAL A 117 -5.40 -3.87 1.86
CA VAL A 117 -5.33 -3.27 0.52
C VAL A 117 -6.69 -2.71 0.15
N ILE A 118 -6.67 -1.63 -0.62
CA ILE A 118 -7.85 -0.96 -1.14
C ILE A 118 -7.80 -0.89 -2.66
N ASP A 119 -8.85 -0.32 -3.24
CA ASP A 119 -8.98 -0.06 -4.68
C ASP A 119 -8.94 -1.31 -5.58
N PHE A 120 -10.02 -2.08 -5.53
CA PHE A 120 -10.27 -3.21 -6.44
C PHE A 120 -10.92 -2.75 -7.77
N GLY A 121 -10.82 -1.45 -8.12
CA GLY A 121 -11.43 -0.89 -9.33
C GLY A 121 -10.88 -1.49 -10.63
N ASP A 122 -9.63 -1.95 -10.60
CA ASP A 122 -8.92 -2.59 -11.71
C ASP A 122 -9.00 -4.12 -11.70
N SER A 123 -9.73 -4.69 -10.72
CA SER A 123 -9.85 -6.13 -10.62
C SER A 123 -10.53 -6.74 -11.84
N THR A 124 -9.96 -7.84 -12.31
CA THR A 124 -10.36 -8.52 -13.55
C THR A 124 -9.93 -9.99 -13.52
N TYR A 125 -10.56 -10.85 -14.30
CA TYR A 125 -10.11 -12.23 -14.47
C TYR A 125 -8.98 -12.28 -15.52
N SER A 126 -7.75 -12.56 -15.08
CA SER A 126 -6.55 -12.56 -15.91
C SER A 126 -5.47 -13.56 -15.44
N TRP A 127 -4.21 -13.43 -15.88
CA TRP A 127 -3.13 -14.32 -15.45
C TRP A 127 -2.72 -13.96 -14.01
N ARG A 128 -2.71 -14.94 -13.10
CA ARG A 128 -2.48 -14.70 -11.66
C ARG A 128 -1.15 -13.99 -11.38
N VAL A 129 -0.10 -14.35 -12.12
CA VAL A 129 1.23 -13.71 -12.06
C VAL A 129 1.23 -12.20 -12.34
N LEU A 130 0.17 -11.65 -12.94
CA LEU A 130 0.11 -10.21 -13.22
C LEU A 130 0.08 -9.36 -11.96
N ASP A 131 -0.61 -9.79 -10.90
CA ASP A 131 -0.56 -9.11 -9.59
C ASP A 131 0.88 -9.00 -9.08
N VAL A 132 1.66 -10.08 -9.22
CA VAL A 132 3.08 -10.13 -8.83
C VAL A 132 3.92 -9.19 -9.70
N SER A 133 3.71 -9.22 -11.02
CA SER A 133 4.45 -8.35 -11.95
C SER A 133 4.16 -6.86 -11.72
N VAL A 134 2.91 -6.53 -11.36
CA VAL A 134 2.48 -5.17 -11.03
C VAL A 134 3.17 -4.72 -9.75
N ALA A 135 3.06 -5.51 -8.68
CA ALA A 135 3.66 -5.20 -7.41
C ALA A 135 5.20 -5.07 -7.49
N MET A 136 5.87 -5.93 -8.26
CA MET A 136 7.31 -5.84 -8.49
C MET A 136 7.70 -4.56 -9.22
N ALA A 137 6.95 -4.16 -10.26
CA ALA A 137 7.20 -2.91 -10.98
C ALA A 137 7.06 -1.69 -10.04
N TYR A 138 6.06 -1.67 -9.16
CA TYR A 138 5.90 -0.60 -8.17
C TYR A 138 6.97 -0.64 -7.07
N ALA A 139 7.40 -1.82 -6.62
CA ALA A 139 8.52 -1.96 -5.69
C ALA A 139 9.80 -1.35 -6.28
N MET A 140 10.09 -1.56 -7.57
CA MET A 140 11.25 -0.96 -8.25
C MET A 140 11.25 0.58 -8.21
N ILE A 141 10.08 1.20 -8.21
CA ILE A 141 9.93 2.67 -8.19
C ILE A 141 9.51 3.22 -6.82
N SER A 142 9.50 2.39 -5.78
CA SER A 142 9.30 2.79 -4.40
C SER A 142 10.42 3.72 -3.91
N SER A 143 10.26 4.31 -2.72
CA SER A 143 11.33 5.09 -2.08
C SER A 143 12.64 4.29 -1.93
N TYR A 144 12.54 3.01 -1.57
CA TYR A 144 13.69 2.10 -1.50
C TYR A 144 14.29 1.84 -2.88
N GLY A 145 13.48 1.52 -3.89
CA GLY A 145 13.94 1.27 -5.26
C GLY A 145 14.65 2.48 -5.88
N LYS A 146 14.07 3.68 -5.71
CA LYS A 146 14.64 4.97 -6.15
C LYS A 146 16.00 5.29 -5.53
N SER A 147 16.40 4.60 -4.44
CA SER A 147 17.73 4.72 -3.82
C SER A 147 18.84 3.94 -4.55
N GLY A 148 18.61 3.54 -5.81
CA GLY A 148 19.54 2.72 -6.60
C GLY A 148 19.49 1.25 -6.22
N ARG A 149 18.30 0.75 -5.85
CA ARG A 149 18.06 -0.63 -5.39
C ARG A 149 16.80 -1.21 -6.02
N SER A 150 16.54 -0.86 -7.28
CA SER A 150 15.34 -1.25 -8.00
C SER A 150 15.20 -2.77 -8.09
N LEU A 151 16.28 -3.47 -8.46
CA LEU A 151 16.27 -4.94 -8.59
C LEU A 151 16.03 -5.63 -7.25
N SER A 152 16.65 -5.14 -6.18
CA SER A 152 16.49 -5.67 -4.83
C SER A 152 15.10 -5.43 -4.26
N ALA A 153 14.49 -4.29 -4.60
CA ALA A 153 13.11 -4.01 -4.23
C ALA A 153 12.14 -5.04 -4.85
N ALA A 154 12.30 -5.31 -6.15
CA ALA A 154 11.52 -6.33 -6.85
C ALA A 154 11.77 -7.74 -6.31
N ALA A 155 13.04 -8.07 -6.04
CA ALA A 155 13.44 -9.38 -5.50
C ALA A 155 12.86 -9.63 -4.10
N ALA A 156 12.89 -8.63 -3.22
CA ALA A 156 12.33 -8.75 -1.87
C ALA A 156 10.82 -8.98 -1.90
N LEU A 157 10.10 -8.21 -2.73
CA LEU A 157 8.66 -8.42 -2.91
C LEU A 157 8.35 -9.81 -3.51
N LEU A 158 9.11 -10.25 -4.52
CA LEU A 158 8.97 -11.61 -5.07
C LEU A 158 9.22 -12.70 -4.01
N ARG A 159 10.25 -12.55 -3.17
CA ARG A 159 10.54 -13.49 -2.08
C ARG A 159 9.35 -13.61 -1.13
N GLY A 160 8.78 -12.47 -0.73
CA GLY A 160 7.59 -12.42 0.09
C GLY A 160 6.43 -13.20 -0.53
N VAL A 161 6.09 -12.90 -1.79
CA VAL A 161 5.00 -13.60 -2.50
C VAL A 161 5.28 -15.10 -2.56
N HIS A 162 6.48 -15.48 -3.01
CA HIS A 162 6.83 -16.89 -3.25
C HIS A 162 6.86 -17.72 -1.96
N SER A 163 7.08 -17.10 -0.79
CA SER A 163 7.07 -17.79 0.52
C SER A 163 5.69 -18.29 0.94
N VAL A 164 4.62 -17.63 0.49
CA VAL A 164 3.23 -17.98 0.83
C VAL A 164 2.48 -18.55 -0.38
N TYR A 165 2.74 -18.02 -1.57
CA TYR A 165 2.11 -18.40 -2.82
C TYR A 165 3.18 -18.73 -3.87
N PRO A 166 3.70 -19.98 -3.89
CA PRO A 166 4.77 -20.36 -4.79
C PRO A 166 4.36 -20.25 -6.27
N LEU A 167 5.07 -19.40 -7.01
CA LEU A 167 4.89 -19.26 -8.46
C LEU A 167 5.32 -20.54 -9.20
N THR A 168 4.56 -20.91 -10.23
CA THR A 168 4.92 -22.01 -11.12
C THR A 168 6.19 -21.69 -11.92
N SER A 169 6.86 -22.71 -12.44
CA SER A 169 8.03 -22.53 -13.33
C SER A 169 7.70 -21.72 -14.59
N SER A 170 6.45 -21.83 -15.08
CA SER A 170 5.98 -21.04 -16.22
C SER A 170 5.85 -19.56 -15.87
N GLU A 171 5.27 -19.24 -14.71
CA GLU A 171 5.13 -17.87 -14.23
C GLU A 171 6.49 -17.23 -13.99
N ARG A 172 7.40 -17.91 -13.28
CA ARG A 172 8.77 -17.41 -13.01
C ARG A 172 9.51 -17.09 -14.31
N LYS A 173 9.45 -17.98 -15.29
CA LYS A 173 10.11 -17.81 -16.60
C LYS A 173 9.69 -16.53 -17.33
N HIS A 174 8.43 -16.10 -17.19
CA HIS A 174 7.90 -14.95 -17.93
C HIS A 174 7.82 -13.66 -17.08
N LEU A 175 8.15 -13.74 -15.80
CA LEU A 175 7.94 -12.67 -14.84
C LEU A 175 8.67 -11.38 -15.22
N LEU A 176 9.94 -11.45 -15.62
CA LEU A 176 10.73 -10.27 -16.01
C LEU A 176 10.12 -9.53 -17.22
N LEU A 177 9.61 -10.28 -18.20
CA LEU A 177 8.91 -9.72 -19.35
C LEU A 177 7.61 -9.01 -18.91
N LEU A 178 6.84 -9.61 -18.01
CA LEU A 178 5.58 -9.02 -17.52
C LEU A 178 5.84 -7.76 -16.67
N VAL A 179 6.87 -7.76 -15.82
CA VAL A 179 7.33 -6.55 -15.09
C VAL A 179 7.73 -5.46 -16.08
N SER A 180 8.47 -5.81 -17.12
CA SER A 180 8.86 -4.87 -18.18
C SER A 180 7.64 -4.32 -18.92
N CYS A 181 6.61 -5.14 -19.19
CA CYS A 181 5.34 -4.70 -19.76
C CYS A 181 4.61 -3.72 -18.85
N ARG A 182 4.59 -3.94 -17.52
CA ARG A 182 3.95 -2.99 -16.59
C ARG A 182 4.70 -1.65 -16.52
N LEU A 183 6.03 -1.68 -16.48
CA LEU A 183 6.83 -0.45 -16.54
C LEU A 183 6.60 0.29 -17.88
N ALA A 184 6.58 -0.44 -18.99
CA ALA A 184 6.24 0.10 -20.32
C ALA A 184 4.83 0.71 -20.35
N CYS A 185 3.85 0.08 -19.70
CA CYS A 185 2.51 0.61 -19.52
C CYS A 185 2.54 1.95 -18.79
N SER A 186 3.17 2.00 -17.62
CA SER A 186 3.26 3.20 -16.79
C SER A 186 3.89 4.38 -17.54
N VAL A 187 5.03 4.19 -18.21
CA VAL A 187 5.70 5.28 -18.93
C VAL A 187 4.96 5.73 -20.19
N THR A 188 4.30 4.79 -20.89
CA THR A 188 3.54 5.11 -22.11
C THR A 188 2.29 5.89 -21.76
N LEU A 189 1.55 5.46 -20.73
CA LEU A 189 0.36 6.16 -20.27
C LEU A 189 0.69 7.50 -19.61
N GLY A 190 1.79 7.59 -18.86
CA GLY A 190 2.29 8.88 -18.36
C GLY A 190 2.55 9.87 -19.50
N ALA A 191 3.19 9.43 -20.60
CA ALA A 191 3.40 10.26 -21.78
C ALA A 191 2.09 10.65 -22.48
N TYR A 192 1.13 9.73 -22.59
CA TYR A 192 -0.19 10.02 -23.14
C TYR A 192 -0.97 11.03 -22.27
N SER A 193 -1.00 10.85 -20.96
CA SER A 193 -1.65 11.77 -20.01
C SER A 193 -1.03 13.17 -20.09
N TYR A 194 0.30 13.26 -20.18
CA TYR A 194 0.97 14.56 -20.38
C TYR A 194 0.59 15.21 -21.72
N GLN A 195 0.38 14.42 -22.78
CA GLN A 195 -0.10 14.98 -24.05
C GLN A 195 -1.54 15.54 -23.93
N GLN A 196 -2.38 14.96 -23.07
CA GLN A 196 -3.73 15.48 -22.82
C GLN A 196 -3.72 16.73 -21.93
N ASP A 197 -2.72 16.87 -21.05
CA ASP A 197 -2.52 18.04 -20.17
C ASP A 197 -1.06 18.54 -20.21
N PRO A 198 -0.65 19.26 -21.28
CA PRO A 198 0.74 19.64 -21.51
C PRO A 198 1.32 20.65 -20.50
N GLY A 199 0.52 21.19 -19.58
CA GLY A 199 0.98 22.08 -18.51
C GLY A 199 1.40 21.35 -17.24
N ASN A 200 1.11 20.05 -17.14
CA ASN A 200 1.31 19.26 -15.93
C ASN A 200 2.65 18.51 -15.95
N GLU A 201 3.75 19.25 -15.82
CA GLU A 201 5.12 18.70 -15.82
C GLU A 201 5.37 17.63 -14.72
N TYR A 202 4.55 17.63 -13.66
CA TYR A 202 4.56 16.61 -12.61
C TYR A 202 4.39 15.20 -13.19
N LEU A 203 3.58 15.02 -14.24
CA LEU A 203 3.38 13.72 -14.89
C LEU A 203 4.67 13.15 -15.48
N LEU A 204 5.55 14.00 -16.01
CA LEU A 204 6.84 13.58 -16.56
C LEU A 204 7.85 13.26 -15.44
N LEU A 205 7.89 14.09 -14.40
CA LEU A 205 8.78 13.87 -13.24
C LEU A 205 8.48 12.53 -12.55
N HIS A 206 7.21 12.19 -12.43
CA HIS A 206 6.77 10.93 -11.80
C HIS A 206 7.02 9.70 -12.68
N ALA A 207 7.13 9.86 -14.00
CA ALA A 207 7.45 8.78 -14.93
C ALA A 207 8.95 8.44 -15.00
N GLU A 208 9.85 9.37 -14.64
CA GLU A 208 11.30 9.18 -14.75
C GLU A 208 11.86 7.97 -13.94
N PRO A 209 11.41 7.69 -12.70
CA PRO A 209 11.78 6.46 -12.00
C PRO A 209 11.41 5.19 -12.78
N ALA A 210 10.24 5.16 -13.44
CA ALA A 210 9.79 4.02 -14.24
C ALA A 210 10.63 3.87 -15.52
N TRP A 211 11.07 4.97 -16.14
CA TRP A 211 12.03 4.92 -17.24
C TRP A 211 13.36 4.30 -16.82
N LYS A 212 13.95 4.74 -15.71
CA LYS A 212 15.20 4.18 -15.19
C LYS A 212 15.07 2.69 -14.88
N ALA A 213 13.96 2.28 -14.24
CA ALA A 213 13.67 0.89 -13.97
C ALA A 213 13.56 0.06 -15.27
N LEU A 214 12.83 0.55 -16.29
CA LEU A 214 12.67 -0.13 -17.57
C LEU A 214 13.98 -0.24 -18.34
N GLU A 215 14.77 0.83 -18.37
CA GLU A 215 16.11 0.84 -18.99
C GLU A 215 17.06 -0.14 -18.30
N LEU A 216 16.96 -0.27 -16.97
CA LEU A 216 17.73 -1.21 -16.18
C LEU A 216 17.38 -2.67 -16.51
N VAL A 217 16.10 -3.05 -16.49
CA VAL A 217 15.69 -4.46 -16.68
C VAL A 217 15.63 -4.88 -18.14
N TRP A 218 15.29 -3.96 -19.06
CA TRP A 218 15.08 -4.28 -20.47
C TRP A 218 16.17 -3.71 -21.38
N GLY A 219 16.54 -2.45 -21.17
CA GLY A 219 17.54 -1.76 -21.99
C GLY A 219 18.94 -2.37 -21.90
N ARG A 220 19.24 -3.06 -20.79
CA ARG A 220 20.52 -3.75 -20.56
C ARG A 220 20.49 -5.23 -20.90
N ALA A 221 19.32 -5.89 -20.92
CA ALA A 221 19.20 -7.30 -21.28
C ALA A 221 19.69 -7.61 -22.72
N ARG A 222 19.72 -6.59 -23.59
CA ARG A 222 20.27 -6.70 -24.96
C ARG A 222 21.73 -6.27 -25.11
N ARG A 223 22.35 -5.73 -24.06
CA ARG A 223 23.77 -5.34 -24.04
C ARG A 223 24.51 -6.20 -23.02
N LYS A 224 25.00 -7.36 -23.49
CA LYS A 224 25.74 -8.43 -22.77
C LYS A 224 24.83 -9.43 -22.04
N ASP A 225 24.97 -10.71 -22.40
CA ASP A 225 24.30 -11.87 -21.80
C ASP A 225 24.47 -11.97 -20.26
N THR A 226 25.46 -11.26 -19.72
CA THR A 226 25.82 -11.30 -18.29
C THR A 226 24.82 -10.59 -17.37
N ILE A 227 24.17 -9.49 -17.80
CA ILE A 227 23.26 -8.72 -16.93
C ILE A 227 21.90 -9.41 -16.81
N SER A 228 21.35 -9.91 -17.93
CA SER A 228 20.08 -10.68 -17.90
C SER A 228 20.24 -11.90 -16.99
N GLY A 229 21.33 -12.66 -17.15
CA GLY A 229 21.59 -13.81 -16.29
C GLY A 229 21.85 -13.45 -14.82
N ALA A 230 22.25 -12.22 -14.51
CA ALA A 230 22.36 -11.75 -13.12
C ALA A 230 20.99 -11.44 -12.50
N ILE A 231 20.08 -10.81 -13.27
CA ILE A 231 18.70 -10.55 -12.85
C ILE A 231 17.97 -11.88 -12.63
N ASP A 232 18.11 -12.83 -13.55
CA ASP A 232 17.50 -14.16 -13.44
C ASP A 232 17.99 -14.87 -12.17
N ARG A 233 19.30 -14.88 -11.91
CA ARG A 233 19.88 -15.44 -10.68
C ARG A 233 19.39 -14.75 -9.41
N LEU A 234 19.18 -13.44 -9.44
CA LEU A 234 18.63 -12.69 -8.30
C LEU A 234 17.19 -13.10 -8.02
N PHE A 235 16.37 -13.23 -9.06
CA PHE A 235 14.97 -13.65 -8.90
C PHE A 235 14.85 -15.14 -8.51
N ASP A 236 15.75 -15.99 -9.01
CA ASP A 236 15.88 -17.37 -8.54
C ASP A 236 16.28 -17.41 -7.07
N ALA A 237 17.29 -16.64 -6.65
CA ALA A 237 17.68 -16.53 -5.24
C ALA A 237 16.53 -16.01 -4.36
N ALA A 238 15.73 -15.06 -4.85
CA ALA A 238 14.53 -14.58 -4.16
C ALA A 238 13.53 -15.71 -3.91
N CYS A 239 13.29 -16.57 -4.91
CA CYS A 239 12.39 -17.72 -4.80
C CYS A 239 12.98 -18.85 -3.93
N ASP A 240 14.27 -19.17 -4.07
CA ASP A 240 14.92 -20.26 -3.35
C ASP A 240 15.05 -19.98 -1.85
N GLY A 241 15.33 -18.72 -1.48
CA GLY A 241 15.40 -18.25 -0.10
C GLY A 241 14.05 -18.13 0.59
N ALA A 242 12.93 -18.35 -0.11
CA ALA A 242 11.59 -18.28 0.46
C ALA A 242 11.25 -19.48 1.38
N LYS A 243 12.09 -20.52 1.42
CA LYS A 243 11.93 -21.71 2.27
C LYS A 243 12.41 -21.42 3.70
N GLY A 244 11.65 -20.70 4.52
CA GLY A 244 12.14 -20.46 5.89
C GLY A 244 11.27 -19.69 6.88
N GLY A 245 10.03 -19.29 6.57
CA GLY A 245 9.22 -18.51 7.50
C GLY A 245 7.95 -19.22 7.94
N ASN A 246 7.85 -19.59 9.22
CA ASN A 246 6.55 -19.63 9.88
C ASN A 246 6.02 -18.18 9.92
N ASP A 247 4.69 -18.01 10.02
CA ASP A 247 3.93 -16.76 9.87
C ASP A 247 4.35 -15.56 10.77
N GLU A 248 5.37 -15.74 11.62
CA GLU A 248 5.86 -14.78 12.63
C GLU A 248 7.34 -14.37 12.46
N THR A 249 8.10 -14.92 11.50
CA THR A 249 9.53 -14.57 11.32
C THR A 249 9.73 -13.56 10.18
N VAL A 250 10.44 -12.46 10.48
CA VAL A 250 10.91 -11.47 9.50
C VAL A 250 11.61 -12.18 8.33
N ILE A 251 11.22 -11.87 7.10
CA ILE A 251 11.84 -12.48 5.91
C ILE A 251 13.22 -11.87 5.70
N GLU A 252 14.25 -12.65 5.97
CA GLU A 252 15.64 -12.28 5.69
C GLU A 252 15.84 -11.96 4.20
N CYS A 253 16.33 -10.76 3.92
CA CYS A 253 16.57 -10.26 2.56
C CYS A 253 18.04 -9.88 2.31
N SER A 254 18.93 -10.14 3.28
CA SER A 254 20.32 -9.67 3.23
C SER A 254 21.14 -10.19 2.04
N ASP A 255 20.80 -11.37 1.51
CA ASP A 255 21.41 -12.02 0.35
C ASP A 255 20.94 -11.43 -0.99
N ILE A 256 19.77 -10.76 -1.00
CA ILE A 256 19.17 -10.12 -2.18
C ILE A 256 19.12 -8.58 -2.08
N ALA A 257 19.59 -8.01 -0.97
CA ALA A 257 19.63 -6.56 -0.72
C ALA A 257 20.85 -5.88 -1.35
N ILE A 258 21.06 -6.07 -2.66
CA ILE A 258 22.21 -5.54 -3.41
C ILE A 258 21.90 -4.17 -4.05
N PRO A 259 22.90 -3.32 -4.31
CA PRO A 259 22.68 -2.13 -5.14
C PRO A 259 22.48 -2.50 -6.62
N ASP A 260 21.85 -1.60 -7.39
CA ASP A 260 21.75 -1.73 -8.84
C ASP A 260 23.17 -1.72 -9.48
N PRO A 261 23.40 -2.33 -10.66
CA PRO A 261 24.75 -2.63 -11.16
C PRO A 261 25.72 -1.45 -11.33
N ASP A 262 25.22 -0.22 -11.47
CA ASP A 262 26.04 0.99 -11.62
C ASP A 262 26.26 1.73 -10.29
N VAL A 263 25.71 1.18 -9.19
CA VAL A 263 25.82 1.73 -7.85
C VAL A 263 26.89 0.94 -7.10
N VAL A 264 27.88 1.66 -6.57
CA VAL A 264 29.00 1.06 -5.84
C VAL A 264 28.49 0.34 -4.59
N ASP A 265 28.76 -0.97 -4.50
CA ASP A 265 28.45 -1.76 -3.30
C ASP A 265 29.58 -1.65 -2.27
N LEU A 266 29.49 -0.68 -1.36
CA LEU A 266 30.49 -0.48 -0.30
C LEU A 266 30.53 -1.62 0.73
N LEU A 267 29.56 -2.56 0.69
CA LEU A 267 29.42 -3.65 1.66
C LEU A 267 29.53 -5.04 1.02
N SER A 268 29.94 -5.15 -0.25
CA SER A 268 30.08 -6.42 -0.96
C SER A 268 30.92 -7.43 -0.17
N ASP A 269 32.07 -6.99 0.32
CA ASP A 269 33.06 -7.83 0.99
C ASP A 269 32.54 -8.35 2.35
N VAL A 270 31.75 -7.53 3.05
CA VAL A 270 31.11 -7.90 4.33
C VAL A 270 30.01 -8.94 4.12
N ARG A 271 29.29 -8.87 3.00
CA ARG A 271 28.24 -9.83 2.63
C ARG A 271 28.82 -11.16 2.16
N GLU A 272 29.91 -11.12 1.41
CA GLU A 272 30.63 -12.33 0.99
C GLU A 272 31.23 -13.08 2.20
N ALA A 273 31.74 -12.35 3.20
CA ALA A 273 32.26 -12.95 4.43
C ALA A 273 31.20 -13.70 5.27
N LYS A 274 29.91 -13.38 5.13
CA LYS A 274 28.81 -14.12 5.79
C LYS A 274 28.49 -15.47 5.12
N LYS A 275 29.00 -15.75 3.91
CA LYS A 275 28.73 -17.00 3.18
C LYS A 275 29.61 -18.18 3.60
N ASP A 276 30.50 -18.02 4.58
CA ASP A 276 31.44 -19.08 4.99
C ASP A 276 31.15 -19.60 6.42
N PRO A 277 30.27 -20.61 6.59
CA PRO A 277 29.99 -21.20 7.89
C PRO A 277 30.93 -22.37 8.18
N GLN A 278 32.24 -22.12 8.25
CA GLN A 278 33.19 -23.05 8.87
C GLN A 278 34.30 -22.31 9.64
N SER A 279 33.97 -21.78 10.82
CA SER A 279 34.89 -21.90 11.94
C SER A 279 34.12 -21.85 13.26
N SER A 280 34.12 -23.00 13.93
CA SER A 280 33.66 -23.21 15.28
C SER A 280 34.55 -22.48 16.28
N LEU A 281 33.95 -21.88 17.30
CA LEU A 281 34.49 -21.87 18.66
C LEU A 281 33.38 -21.56 19.66
N SER A 282 33.07 -22.59 20.44
CA SER A 282 32.19 -22.59 21.60
C SER A 282 32.75 -21.71 22.73
N CYS A 283 31.87 -21.03 23.46
CA CYS A 283 32.05 -20.86 24.91
C CYS A 283 30.68 -20.78 25.60
N ALA A 284 30.57 -21.56 26.67
CA ALA A 284 29.40 -21.80 27.47
C ALA A 284 29.23 -20.77 28.60
N ASP A 285 27.99 -20.76 29.11
CA ASP A 285 27.57 -20.43 30.47
C ASP A 285 27.92 -19.07 31.07
N GLN A 286 26.85 -18.29 31.36
CA GLN A 286 26.64 -17.78 32.71
C GLN A 286 25.17 -17.40 32.97
N LYS A 287 24.59 -18.11 33.94
CA LYS A 287 23.31 -17.83 34.60
C LYS A 287 23.43 -16.57 35.46
N THR A 288 22.43 -15.70 35.43
CA THR A 288 22.01 -14.93 36.62
C THR A 288 20.49 -14.82 36.68
N ALA A 289 19.96 -14.99 37.89
CA ALA A 289 18.55 -15.12 38.21
C ALA A 289 17.92 -13.79 38.64
N SER A 290 16.66 -13.57 38.26
CA SER A 290 15.82 -12.44 38.70
C SER A 290 15.03 -12.79 39.99
N PRO A 291 14.70 -11.82 40.87
CA PRO A 291 13.74 -12.03 41.96
C PRO A 291 12.28 -11.74 41.54
N PRO A 292 11.27 -12.22 42.30
CA PRO A 292 9.95 -12.52 41.76
C PRO A 292 8.95 -11.35 41.79
N ALA A 293 8.02 -11.40 40.83
CA ALA A 293 6.85 -10.54 40.76
C ALA A 293 5.82 -10.86 41.86
N LYS A 294 5.30 -9.82 42.51
CA LYS A 294 4.12 -9.91 43.39
C LYS A 294 2.84 -9.91 42.54
N LYS A 295 2.05 -10.98 42.66
CA LYS A 295 0.64 -11.02 42.26
C LYS A 295 -0.16 -10.04 43.12
N ARG A 296 -1.04 -9.23 42.50
CA ARG A 296 -2.20 -8.65 43.15
C ARG A 296 -3.46 -8.99 42.36
N LYS A 297 -4.48 -9.36 43.13
CA LYS A 297 -5.75 -9.95 42.74
C LYS A 297 -6.65 -8.96 41.99
N THR A 298 -7.43 -9.56 41.10
CA THR A 298 -8.73 -9.16 40.58
C THR A 298 -9.69 -8.64 41.65
N GLU A 299 -10.30 -7.49 41.39
CA GLU A 299 -11.62 -7.13 41.90
C GLU A 299 -12.50 -6.72 40.70
N ASP A 300 -13.62 -7.42 40.57
CA ASP A 300 -14.74 -7.12 39.68
C ASP A 300 -15.31 -5.75 40.06
N ASP A 301 -15.42 -4.86 39.07
CA ASP A 301 -16.49 -3.86 39.05
C ASP A 301 -17.00 -3.73 37.60
N ASN A 302 -18.12 -4.39 37.38
CA ASN A 302 -18.82 -4.51 36.11
C ASN A 302 -19.76 -3.30 35.91
N GLU A 303 -19.19 -2.10 35.82
CA GLU A 303 -19.83 -0.97 35.15
C GLU A 303 -19.05 -0.66 33.88
N ARG A 304 -19.64 -0.97 32.72
CA ARG A 304 -19.07 -0.60 31.41
C ARG A 304 -18.89 0.92 31.35
N SER A 305 -17.66 1.42 31.52
CA SER A 305 -17.33 2.84 31.38
C SER A 305 -17.89 3.36 30.06
N ALA A 306 -18.76 4.36 30.09
CA ALA A 306 -19.35 4.93 28.89
C ALA A 306 -18.46 6.09 28.38
N ILE A 307 -18.18 6.11 27.08
CA ILE A 307 -17.53 7.24 26.40
C ILE A 307 -18.62 8.04 25.68
N THR A 308 -18.64 9.36 25.83
CA THR A 308 -19.62 10.19 25.14
C THR A 308 -19.01 10.84 23.90
N PHE A 309 -19.55 10.51 22.73
CA PHE A 309 -19.24 11.19 21.48
C PHE A 309 -20.12 12.43 21.33
N VAL A 310 -19.49 13.60 21.35
CA VAL A 310 -20.20 14.88 21.30
C VAL A 310 -20.38 15.32 19.85
N THR A 311 -21.55 14.97 19.31
CA THR A 311 -21.98 15.38 17.97
C THR A 311 -23.49 15.58 17.93
N GLY A 312 -23.95 16.53 17.11
CA GLY A 312 -25.38 16.70 16.82
C GLY A 312 -25.92 15.74 15.75
N ASN A 313 -25.03 14.97 15.08
CA ASN A 313 -25.39 14.13 13.94
C ASN A 313 -25.45 12.65 14.35
N LYS A 314 -26.67 12.09 14.41
CA LYS A 314 -26.89 10.68 14.78
C LYS A 314 -26.22 9.67 13.84
N LYS A 315 -26.08 9.97 12.54
CA LYS A 315 -25.43 9.07 11.57
C LYS A 315 -23.93 8.96 11.80
N LYS A 316 -23.29 10.00 12.33
CA LYS A 316 -21.86 9.97 12.70
C LYS A 316 -21.58 9.09 13.91
N LEU A 317 -22.52 8.98 14.86
CA LEU A 317 -22.39 8.03 15.96
C LEU A 317 -22.40 6.59 15.44
N GLU A 318 -23.31 6.26 14.53
CA GLU A 318 -23.39 4.92 13.93
C GLU A 318 -22.11 4.59 13.16
N GLU A 319 -21.55 5.56 12.46
CA GLU A 319 -20.28 5.44 11.74
C GLU A 319 -19.09 5.22 12.70
N VAL A 320 -18.95 6.03 13.74
CA VAL A 320 -17.88 5.89 14.74
C VAL A 320 -17.99 4.57 15.51
N VAL A 321 -19.20 4.16 15.89
CA VAL A 321 -19.42 2.86 16.53
C VAL A 321 -19.04 1.72 15.59
N ARG A 322 -19.41 1.78 14.30
CA ARG A 322 -18.97 0.77 13.31
C ARG A 322 -17.46 0.74 13.16
N ILE A 323 -16.79 1.89 13.01
CA ILE A 323 -15.32 1.96 12.89
C ILE A 323 -14.65 1.32 14.11
N LEU A 324 -15.11 1.65 15.31
CA LEU A 324 -14.51 1.17 16.56
C LEU A 324 -14.88 -0.30 16.89
N ASP A 325 -16.10 -0.75 16.56
CA ASP A 325 -16.49 -2.17 16.68
C ASP A 325 -15.64 -3.06 15.75
N THR A 326 -15.32 -2.57 14.54
CA THR A 326 -14.47 -3.28 13.58
C THR A 326 -13.03 -3.40 14.08
N ALA A 327 -12.50 -2.34 14.71
CA ALA A 327 -11.17 -2.34 15.33
C ALA A 327 -11.05 -3.25 16.56
N SER A 328 -12.15 -3.52 17.27
CA SER A 328 -12.17 -4.38 18.47
C SER A 328 -12.27 -5.88 18.16
N ALA A 329 -12.84 -6.24 17.02
CA ALA A 329 -12.95 -7.62 16.56
C ALA A 329 -11.58 -8.25 16.17
N ALA A 330 -10.61 -7.42 15.80
CA ALA A 330 -9.26 -7.85 15.42
C ALA A 330 -8.35 -8.26 16.61
N LYS A 331 -8.83 -8.20 17.87
CA LYS A 331 -8.01 -8.38 19.08
C LYS A 331 -8.30 -9.64 19.92
N LYS A 332 -9.19 -10.56 19.51
CA LYS A 332 -9.43 -11.81 20.27
C LYS A 332 -9.47 -13.06 19.38
N GLU A 333 -8.35 -13.77 19.31
CA GLU A 333 -8.30 -15.18 18.91
C GLU A 333 -7.81 -16.06 20.06
N SER A 334 -8.78 -16.65 20.77
CA SER A 334 -8.69 -17.97 21.40
C SER A 334 -10.13 -18.45 21.64
N PRO A 335 -10.51 -19.66 21.21
CA PRO A 335 -11.90 -20.12 21.30
C PRO A 335 -12.17 -20.68 22.71
N SER A 336 -13.07 -20.03 23.44
CA SER A 336 -13.84 -20.70 24.50
C SER A 336 -15.25 -20.97 23.97
N SER A 337 -15.63 -22.24 24.01
CA SER A 337 -16.94 -22.75 23.65
C SER A 337 -18.02 -22.21 24.59
N ASP A 338 -18.66 -21.11 24.22
CA ASP A 338 -20.02 -20.87 24.65
C ASP A 338 -20.78 -20.05 23.60
N SER A 339 -21.90 -20.59 23.16
CA SER A 339 -22.69 -20.12 22.04
C SER A 339 -23.62 -18.97 22.44
N SER A 340 -23.25 -17.74 22.11
CA SER A 340 -24.18 -16.65 21.73
C SER A 340 -23.43 -15.41 21.19
N PRO A 341 -23.78 -14.89 20.00
CA PRO A 341 -23.11 -13.72 19.43
C PRO A 341 -23.76 -12.46 19.99
N SER A 342 -23.08 -11.76 20.90
CA SER A 342 -23.35 -10.34 21.15
C SER A 342 -22.05 -9.55 21.02
N ARG A 343 -21.76 -9.16 19.77
CA ARG A 343 -20.75 -8.17 19.36
C ARG A 343 -21.05 -6.84 20.04
N HIS A 344 -20.13 -6.30 20.85
CA HIS A 344 -20.07 -4.87 21.19
C HIS A 344 -18.70 -4.49 21.78
N LEU A 345 -18.23 -3.27 21.47
CA LEU A 345 -17.15 -2.55 22.14
C LEU A 345 -17.10 -2.79 23.67
N PRO A 346 -15.90 -2.87 24.29
CA PRO A 346 -15.77 -3.10 25.74
C PRO A 346 -16.33 -1.94 26.59
N PHE A 347 -16.63 -0.82 25.96
CA PHE A 347 -17.23 0.37 26.54
C PHE A 347 -18.45 0.79 25.72
N LYS A 348 -19.41 1.47 26.36
CA LYS A 348 -20.59 1.98 25.66
C LYS A 348 -20.29 3.35 25.07
N ILE A 349 -20.45 3.53 23.76
CA ILE A 349 -20.41 4.88 23.17
C ILE A 349 -21.82 5.47 23.22
N THR A 350 -21.94 6.62 23.86
CA THR A 350 -23.18 7.39 23.95
C THR A 350 -23.06 8.66 23.13
N ASN A 351 -24.17 9.16 22.60
CA ASN A 351 -24.20 10.46 21.94
C ASN A 351 -24.85 11.48 22.87
N CYS A 352 -24.22 12.65 22.98
CA CYS A 352 -24.83 13.81 23.61
C CYS A 352 -24.62 15.02 22.70
N LYS A 353 -25.73 15.67 22.32
CA LYS A 353 -25.66 16.98 21.67
C LYS A 353 -25.49 18.03 22.76
N ILE A 354 -24.31 18.66 22.79
CA ILE A 354 -23.99 19.75 23.71
C ILE A 354 -23.72 20.99 22.90
N ASP A 355 -24.28 22.11 23.35
CA ASP A 355 -23.95 23.42 22.81
C ASP A 355 -22.58 23.83 23.36
N LEU A 356 -21.56 23.74 22.51
CA LEU A 356 -20.18 24.15 22.81
C LEU A 356 -19.86 25.40 22.00
N PRO A 357 -19.04 26.32 22.54
CA PRO A 357 -18.59 27.46 21.76
C PRO A 357 -17.80 26.97 20.55
N GLU A 358 -18.04 27.58 19.38
CA GLU A 358 -17.21 27.38 18.20
C GLU A 358 -15.92 28.19 18.41
N LEU A 359 -14.85 27.50 18.80
CA LEU A 359 -13.60 28.14 19.19
C LEU A 359 -12.91 28.74 17.95
N GLN A 360 -12.44 29.98 18.10
CA GLN A 360 -11.74 30.69 17.04
C GLN A 360 -10.23 30.55 17.24
N GLY A 361 -9.55 30.02 16.23
CA GLY A 361 -8.10 29.89 16.17
C GLY A 361 -7.62 29.64 14.74
N ASP A 362 -6.31 29.63 14.55
CA ASP A 362 -5.62 29.29 13.31
C ASP A 362 -5.07 27.85 13.29
N ASP A 363 -4.94 27.22 14.47
CA ASP A 363 -4.53 25.81 14.61
C ASP A 363 -5.73 24.88 14.89
N PRO A 364 -6.14 24.04 13.92
CA PRO A 364 -7.21 23.06 14.08
C PRO A 364 -6.98 22.05 15.22
N VAL A 365 -5.73 21.75 15.56
CA VAL A 365 -5.39 20.83 16.66
C VAL A 365 -5.70 21.48 18.01
N VAL A 366 -5.35 22.75 18.17
CA VAL A 366 -5.65 23.51 19.39
C VAL A 366 -7.16 23.68 19.55
N ILE A 367 -7.87 24.03 18.48
CA ILE A 367 -9.34 24.15 18.46
C ILE A 367 -9.98 22.83 18.89
N ALA A 368 -9.60 21.71 18.28
CA ALA A 368 -10.18 20.40 18.60
C ALA A 368 -9.85 19.96 20.03
N ARG A 369 -8.62 20.21 20.52
CA ARG A 369 -8.21 19.91 21.90
C ARG A 369 -9.05 20.68 22.91
N GLU A 370 -9.17 21.99 22.75
CA GLU A 370 -9.90 22.85 23.69
C GLU A 370 -11.41 22.56 23.63
N LYS A 371 -11.96 22.31 22.44
CA LYS A 371 -13.34 21.85 22.26
C LYS A 371 -13.60 20.55 23.02
N CYS A 372 -12.66 19.60 22.96
CA CYS A 372 -12.73 18.33 23.68
C CYS A 372 -12.68 18.53 25.20
N ALA A 373 -11.80 19.41 25.69
CA ALA A 373 -11.68 19.74 27.10
C ALA A 373 -12.97 20.40 27.65
N LEU A 374 -13.53 21.37 26.93
CA LEU A 374 -14.81 22.00 27.29
C LEU A 374 -15.97 21.00 27.27
N ALA A 375 -15.96 20.06 26.30
CA ALA A 375 -16.93 19.00 26.22
C ALA A 375 -16.85 18.04 27.41
N ALA A 376 -15.64 17.62 27.79
CA ALA A 376 -15.39 16.78 28.96
C ALA A 376 -15.79 17.48 30.26
N ALA A 377 -15.48 18.77 30.42
CA ALA A 377 -15.89 19.57 31.57
C ALA A 377 -17.41 19.67 31.72
N LYS A 378 -18.16 19.80 30.61
CA LYS A 378 -19.64 19.81 30.65
C LYS A 378 -20.26 18.43 30.88
N ILE A 379 -19.63 17.37 30.39
CA ILE A 379 -20.13 15.98 30.52
C ILE A 379 -19.78 15.37 31.87
N GLY A 380 -18.65 15.75 32.47
CA GLY A 380 -18.16 15.16 33.71
C GLY A 380 -17.56 13.76 33.53
N GLY A 381 -17.03 13.44 32.34
CA GLY A 381 -16.52 12.09 32.03
C GLY A 381 -15.78 12.02 30.68
N PRO A 382 -15.43 10.80 30.20
CA PRO A 382 -14.68 10.62 28.97
C PRO A 382 -15.45 11.07 27.72
N VAL A 383 -14.81 11.87 26.88
CA VAL A 383 -15.42 12.48 25.69
C VAL A 383 -14.54 12.34 24.45
N ILE A 384 -15.20 12.11 23.30
CA ILE A 384 -14.61 12.26 21.97
C ILE A 384 -15.30 13.42 21.26
N THR A 385 -14.52 14.29 20.62
CA THR A 385 -14.99 15.36 19.73
C THR A 385 -14.28 15.29 18.38
N GLU A 386 -14.93 15.85 17.37
CA GLU A 386 -14.35 16.06 16.03
C GLU A 386 -14.46 17.53 15.62
N ASP A 387 -13.50 17.97 14.80
CA ASP A 387 -13.55 19.24 14.10
C ASP A 387 -13.20 19.04 12.62
N THR A 388 -14.00 19.57 11.71
CA THR A 388 -13.86 19.35 10.26
C THR A 388 -13.63 20.68 9.57
N SER A 389 -12.56 20.74 8.78
CA SER A 389 -12.10 21.88 8.02
C SER A 389 -12.17 21.60 6.52
N LEU A 390 -12.42 22.65 5.72
CA LEU A 390 -12.17 22.66 4.29
C LEU A 390 -11.24 23.82 3.97
N CYS A 391 -10.15 23.51 3.29
CA CYS A 391 -9.03 24.41 3.08
C CYS A 391 -8.77 24.55 1.58
N PHE A 392 -8.80 25.78 1.07
CA PHE A 392 -8.41 26.06 -0.31
C PHE A 392 -6.95 26.50 -0.37
N THR A 393 -6.15 25.89 -1.25
CA THR A 393 -4.73 26.21 -1.39
C THR A 393 -4.54 27.67 -1.84
N ALA A 394 -5.37 28.12 -2.77
CA ALA A 394 -5.43 29.51 -3.26
C ALA A 394 -5.67 30.56 -2.16
N LEU A 395 -6.34 30.16 -1.08
CA LEU A 395 -6.62 31.02 0.08
C LEU A 395 -5.70 30.73 1.26
N LYS A 396 -4.55 30.07 1.02
CA LYS A 396 -3.59 29.68 2.05
C LYS A 396 -4.25 28.91 3.20
N SER A 397 -5.05 27.90 2.85
CA SER A 397 -5.79 27.00 3.75
C SER A 397 -7.03 27.59 4.42
N LEU A 398 -7.44 28.81 4.09
CA LEU A 398 -8.76 29.31 4.51
C LEU A 398 -9.89 28.66 3.67
N PRO A 399 -11.13 28.58 4.18
CA PRO A 399 -11.59 29.03 5.50
C PRO A 399 -11.23 28.08 6.66
N GLY A 400 -10.73 26.88 6.38
CA GLY A 400 -10.30 25.93 7.41
C GLY A 400 -11.45 25.53 8.36
N PRO A 401 -11.27 25.62 9.68
CA PRO A 401 -12.27 25.20 10.67
C PRO A 401 -13.56 26.02 10.62
N TYR A 402 -13.54 27.19 9.96
CA TYR A 402 -14.71 28.04 9.80
C TYR A 402 -15.65 27.60 8.67
N ILE A 403 -15.38 26.49 7.98
CA ILE A 403 -16.11 26.06 6.78
C ILE A 403 -17.63 26.03 6.95
N LYS A 404 -18.12 25.61 8.13
CA LYS A 404 -19.56 25.56 8.43
C LYS A 404 -20.26 26.90 8.16
N TRP A 405 -19.63 28.01 8.55
CA TRP A 405 -20.20 29.36 8.38
C TRP A 405 -20.12 29.83 6.92
N PHE A 406 -19.03 29.50 6.23
CA PHE A 406 -18.88 29.83 4.82
C PHE A 406 -19.89 29.05 3.96
N LEU A 407 -20.07 27.76 4.23
CA LEU A 407 -21.06 26.94 3.54
C LEU A 407 -22.49 27.44 3.78
N ASP A 408 -22.83 27.80 5.03
CA ASP A 408 -24.16 28.30 5.38
C ASP A 408 -24.48 29.65 4.71
N ARG A 409 -23.51 30.58 4.65
CA ARG A 409 -23.71 31.93 4.10
C ARG A 409 -23.57 32.01 2.58
N LEU A 410 -22.64 31.25 2.00
CA LEU A 410 -22.28 31.34 0.58
C LEU A 410 -22.91 30.23 -0.27
N GLY A 411 -23.29 29.11 0.36
CA GLY A 411 -23.67 27.90 -0.35
C GLY A 411 -22.52 27.31 -1.17
N LEU A 412 -22.78 26.17 -1.82
CA LEU A 412 -21.76 25.46 -2.61
C LEU A 412 -21.24 26.30 -3.79
N GLY A 413 -22.12 27.05 -4.46
CA GLY A 413 -21.72 27.93 -5.56
C GLY A 413 -20.78 29.04 -5.10
N GLY A 414 -21.13 29.72 -4.00
CA GLY A 414 -20.31 30.80 -3.47
C GLY A 414 -18.95 30.33 -2.94
N LEU A 415 -18.84 29.10 -2.43
CA LEU A 415 -17.54 28.50 -2.10
C LEU A 415 -16.64 28.34 -3.32
N ASN A 416 -17.19 27.97 -4.49
CA ASN A 416 -16.42 27.89 -5.73
C ASN A 416 -16.02 29.29 -6.23
N ASP A 417 -16.91 30.27 -6.06
CA ASP A 417 -16.65 31.66 -6.45
C ASP A 417 -15.50 32.29 -5.64
N MET A 418 -15.32 31.89 -4.38
CA MET A 418 -14.23 32.37 -3.52
C MET A 418 -12.84 32.14 -4.11
N ILE A 419 -12.66 31.11 -4.93
CA ILE A 419 -11.36 30.76 -5.54
C ILE A 419 -11.33 31.06 -7.03
N GLN A 420 -12.36 31.69 -7.61
CA GLN A 420 -12.43 31.97 -9.05
C GLN A 420 -11.22 32.79 -9.54
N PHE A 421 -10.74 33.72 -8.73
CA PHE A 421 -9.60 34.61 -9.06
C PHE A 421 -8.26 33.87 -9.26
N SER A 422 -8.12 32.65 -8.71
CA SER A 422 -6.88 31.88 -8.73
C SER A 422 -6.92 30.80 -9.79
N GLU A 423 -5.84 30.55 -10.53
CA GLU A 423 -5.75 29.38 -11.43
C GLU A 423 -5.68 28.06 -10.64
N ASP A 424 -5.09 28.08 -9.44
CA ASP A 424 -5.09 26.95 -8.52
C ASP A 424 -6.47 26.76 -7.88
N LYS A 425 -7.11 25.62 -8.18
CA LYS A 425 -8.42 25.21 -7.66
C LYS A 425 -8.34 24.09 -6.63
N SER A 426 -7.14 23.73 -6.17
CA SER A 426 -6.96 22.64 -5.23
C SER A 426 -7.53 22.98 -3.85
N ALA A 427 -8.10 21.95 -3.22
CA ALA A 427 -8.67 22.02 -1.88
C ALA A 427 -8.41 20.71 -1.15
N TYR A 428 -8.39 20.76 0.17
CA TYR A 428 -8.33 19.58 1.01
C TYR A 428 -9.31 19.70 2.18
N ALA A 429 -9.85 18.56 2.61
CA ALA A 429 -10.62 18.47 3.84
C ALA A 429 -9.74 17.86 4.93
N GLN A 430 -9.87 18.37 6.16
CA GLN A 430 -9.14 17.88 7.31
C GLN A 430 -10.12 17.65 8.45
N THR A 431 -10.07 16.47 9.07
CA THR A 431 -10.82 16.20 10.31
C THR A 431 -9.83 15.94 11.43
N VAL A 432 -9.96 16.67 12.54
CA VAL A 432 -9.18 16.46 13.75
C VAL A 432 -10.10 15.81 14.79
N VAL A 433 -9.70 14.65 15.29
CA VAL A 433 -10.41 13.94 16.35
C VAL A 433 -9.62 14.11 17.64
N ALA A 434 -10.32 14.48 18.72
CA ALA A 434 -9.74 14.64 20.04
C ALA A 434 -10.47 13.77 21.05
N PHE A 435 -9.72 13.17 21.97
CA PHE A 435 -10.23 12.39 23.09
C PHE A 435 -9.75 12.99 24.41
N CYS A 436 -10.65 13.07 25.38
CA CYS A 436 -10.37 13.52 26.73
C CYS A 436 -10.95 12.50 27.73
N PRO A 437 -10.17 11.97 28.69
CA PRO A 437 -10.65 10.96 29.64
C PRO A 437 -11.58 11.53 30.74
N GLY A 438 -11.65 12.85 30.93
CA GLY A 438 -12.50 13.50 31.93
C GLY A 438 -12.03 14.93 32.25
N PRO A 439 -12.79 15.70 33.06
CA PRO A 439 -12.40 17.06 33.46
C PRO A 439 -11.12 17.05 34.30
N GLY A 440 -10.12 17.84 33.90
CA GLY A 440 -8.79 17.95 34.52
C GLY A 440 -7.71 18.05 33.47
#